data_AF-A0A2K9L7L5-F1
#
_entry.id   AF-A0A2K9L7L5-F1
#
_cell.length_a   1.000
_cell.length_b   1.000
_cell.length_c   1.000
_cell.angle_alpha   90.00
_cell.angle_beta   90.00
_cell.angle_gamma   90.00
#
_symmetry.space_group_name_H-M   'P 1'
#
loop_
_entity.id
_entity.type
_entity.pdbx_description
1 polymer ?
#
loop_
_entity_poly.entity_id
_entity_poly.type
_entity_poly.pdbx_seq_one_letter_code
_entity_poly.pdbx_strand_id
1 'polypeptide(L)'
;MCVGIPMQVVHGEATRALCRAHDGFETWIDLWLTGAQPPGTWLLTHLGVAREVLDPARATQIGAAVDALGALLAGRSTNIDAAFADLVAREPELPDFLRKDGNR
;
A
#
# COMPACT_ATOMS: atom_id res chain seq x y z
N MET A 1 3.28 12.39 5.28
CA MET A 1 2.03 11.65 5.56
C MET A 1 2.40 10.31 6.16
N CYS A 2 1.83 9.89 7.30
CA CYS A 2 2.21 8.67 8.03
C CYS A 2 1.55 7.38 7.47
N VAL A 3 1.41 7.26 6.15
CA VAL A 3 0.78 6.10 5.50
C VAL A 3 1.87 5.31 4.76
N GLY A 4 1.68 4.00 4.61
CA GLY A 4 2.59 3.18 3.82
C GLY A 4 2.45 3.47 2.33
N ILE A 5 3.57 3.59 1.61
CA ILE A 5 3.59 3.91 0.19
C ILE A 5 4.11 2.69 -0.59
N PRO A 6 3.36 2.19 -1.58
CA PRO A 6 3.87 1.14 -2.46
C PRO A 6 4.96 1.71 -3.36
N MET A 7 6.13 1.07 -3.37
CA MET A 7 7.26 1.44 -4.21
C MET A 7 7.83 0.20 -4.92
N GLN A 8 8.27 0.34 -6.15
CA GLN A 8 8.88 -0.73 -6.92
C GLN A 8 10.40 -0.66 -6.84
N VAL A 9 11.06 -1.79 -6.59
CA VAL A 9 12.52 -1.89 -6.62
C VAL A 9 13.02 -1.65 -8.05
N VAL A 10 13.86 -0.63 -8.22
CA VAL A 10 14.57 -0.34 -9.46
C VAL A 10 15.95 -1.00 -9.43
N HIS A 11 16.61 -0.97 -8.27
CA HIS A 11 17.90 -1.60 -8.04
C HIS A 11 17.97 -2.14 -6.61
N GLY A 12 18.40 -3.39 -6.44
CA GLY A 12 18.49 -4.06 -5.15
C GLY A 12 19.94 -4.32 -4.71
N GLU A 13 20.24 -4.02 -3.45
CA GLU A 13 21.45 -4.45 -2.74
C GLU A 13 21.08 -5.45 -1.62
N ALA A 14 22.07 -5.86 -0.81
CA ALA A 14 21.85 -6.83 0.25
C ALA A 14 20.94 -6.33 1.39
N THR A 15 21.07 -5.06 1.78
CA THR A 15 20.38 -4.48 2.95
C THR A 15 19.49 -3.29 2.61
N ARG A 16 19.53 -2.81 1.37
CA ARG A 16 18.73 -1.69 0.89
C ARG A 16 18.39 -1.83 -0.59
N ALA A 17 17.39 -1.12 -1.06
CA ALA A 17 17.05 -1.02 -2.48
C ALA A 17 16.71 0.42 -2.87
N LEU A 18 17.12 0.82 -4.07
CA LEU A 18 16.59 2.02 -4.71
C LEU A 18 15.20 1.68 -5.24
N CYS A 19 14.19 2.35 -4.71
CA CYS A 19 12.80 2.10 -5.05
C CYS A 19 12.16 3.35 -5.65
N ARG A 20 11.19 3.15 -6.54
CA ARG A 20 10.43 4.21 -7.21
C ARG A 20 8.96 4.16 -6.81
N ALA A 21 8.40 5.29 -6.40
CA ALA A 21 6.95 5.45 -6.18
C ALA A 21 6.21 5.67 -7.51
N HIS A 22 4.88 5.62 -7.49
CA HIS A 22 4.06 5.80 -8.69
C HIS A 22 4.26 7.17 -9.37
N ASP A 23 4.55 8.22 -8.58
CA ASP A 23 4.80 9.59 -9.05
C ASP A 23 6.22 9.77 -9.65
N GLY A 24 7.01 8.70 -9.67
CA GLY A 24 8.38 8.70 -10.16
C GLY A 24 9.44 9.09 -9.12
N PHE A 25 9.05 9.43 -7.89
CA PHE A 25 10.00 9.73 -6.84
C PHE A 25 10.83 8.48 -6.48
N GLU A 26 12.15 8.61 -6.52
CA GLU A 26 13.07 7.54 -6.17
C GLU A 26 13.75 7.79 -4.83
N THR A 27 13.87 6.74 -4.02
CA THR A 27 14.56 6.81 -2.73
C THR A 27 15.14 5.47 -2.31
N TRP A 28 16.13 5.50 -1.43
CA TRP A 28 16.70 4.30 -0.84
C TRP A 28 15.83 3.81 0.31
N ILE A 29 15.52 2.52 0.29
CA ILE A 29 14.67 1.84 1.26
C ILE A 29 15.47 0.75 1.95
N ASP A 30 15.41 0.74 3.28
CA ASP A 30 15.97 -0.31 4.14
C ASP A 30 15.19 -1.62 3.99
N LEU A 31 15.91 -2.74 3.83
CA LEU A 31 15.34 -4.06 3.57
C LEU A 31 15.48 -5.04 4.75
N TRP A 32 15.89 -4.62 5.95
CA TRP A 32 16.20 -5.55 7.05
C TRP A 32 15.02 -6.45 7.44
N LEU A 33 13.79 -5.99 7.24
CA LEU A 33 12.57 -6.77 7.58
C LEU A 33 12.13 -7.72 6.48
N THR A 34 12.48 -7.44 5.22
CA THR A 34 12.03 -8.21 4.05
C THR A 34 13.15 -9.05 3.44
N GLY A 35 14.40 -8.81 3.82
CA GLY A 35 15.57 -9.33 3.13
C GLY A 35 15.77 -8.68 1.75
N ALA A 36 16.87 -9.05 1.07
CA ALA A 36 17.21 -8.55 -0.25
C ALA A 36 16.11 -8.84 -1.29
N GLN A 37 15.81 -7.86 -2.15
CA GLN A 37 14.72 -7.93 -3.12
C GLN A 37 15.22 -7.61 -4.54
N PRO A 38 14.82 -8.40 -5.57
CA PRO A 38 15.23 -8.15 -6.94
C PRO A 38 14.48 -6.96 -7.57
N PRO A 39 15.04 -6.33 -8.62
CA PRO A 39 14.33 -5.34 -9.43
C PRO A 39 12.96 -5.84 -9.91
N GLY A 40 11.98 -4.94 -9.93
CA GLY A 40 10.59 -5.22 -10.29
C GLY A 40 9.68 -5.60 -9.11
N THR A 41 10.26 -5.95 -7.95
CA THR A 41 9.51 -6.29 -6.73
C THR A 41 8.80 -5.06 -6.16
N TRP A 42 7.56 -5.24 -5.70
CA TRP A 42 6.81 -4.19 -5.02
C TRP A 42 6.93 -4.32 -3.50
N LEU A 43 7.16 -3.19 -2.84
CA LEU A 43 7.31 -3.10 -1.39
C LEU A 43 6.33 -2.10 -0.83
N LEU A 44 5.70 -2.43 0.30
CA LEU A 44 5.04 -1.44 1.14
C LEU A 44 6.10 -0.77 2.01
N THR A 45 6.33 0.53 1.80
CA THR A 45 7.37 1.27 2.52
C THR A 45 6.76 2.23 3.52
N HIS A 46 7.40 2.38 4.68
CA HIS A 46 7.00 3.37 5.68
C HIS A 46 8.24 3.87 6.42
N LEU A 47 8.41 5.20 6.48
CA LEU A 47 9.56 5.84 7.12
C LEU A 47 10.93 5.31 6.63
N GLY A 48 11.04 5.06 5.33
CA GLY A 48 12.29 4.60 4.69
C GLY A 48 12.59 3.11 4.86
N VAL A 49 11.65 2.31 5.38
CA VAL A 49 11.83 0.87 5.60
C VAL A 49 10.77 0.06 4.85
N ALA A 50 11.17 -1.05 4.24
CA ALA A 50 10.26 -2.03 3.65
C ALA A 50 9.57 -2.83 4.76
N ARG A 51 8.24 -2.78 4.79
CA ARG A 51 7.42 -3.47 5.81
C ARG A 51 6.87 -4.80 5.31
N GLU A 52 6.61 -4.89 4.02
CA GLU A 52 5.95 -6.03 3.39
C GLU A 52 6.37 -6.09 1.91
N VAL A 53 6.55 -7.31 1.39
CA VAL A 53 6.65 -7.56 -0.05
C VAL A 53 5.24 -7.73 -0.58
N LEU A 54 4.86 -6.92 -1.57
CA LEU A 54 3.52 -6.90 -2.14
C LEU A 54 3.46 -7.70 -3.44
N ASP A 55 2.32 -8.32 -3.68
CA ASP A 55 1.95 -8.70 -5.04
C ASP A 55 1.65 -7.45 -5.89
N PRO A 56 1.85 -7.49 -7.21
CA PRO A 56 1.64 -6.32 -8.08
C PRO A 56 0.22 -5.76 -8.09
N ALA A 57 -0.80 -6.61 -7.91
CA ALA A 57 -2.19 -6.19 -7.93
C ALA A 57 -2.51 -5.37 -6.67
N ARG A 58 -2.08 -5.83 -5.50
CA ARG A 58 -2.20 -5.12 -4.23
C ARG A 58 -1.38 -3.84 -4.20
N ALA A 59 -0.18 -3.82 -4.80
CA ALA A 59 0.59 -2.59 -4.95
C ALA A 59 -0.17 -1.52 -5.77
N THR A 60 -0.82 -1.95 -6.86
CA THR A 60 -1.66 -1.08 -7.70
C THR A 60 -2.87 -0.55 -6.92
N GLN A 61 -3.55 -1.44 -6.20
CA GLN A 61 -4.72 -1.09 -5.40
C GLN A 61 -4.38 -0.09 -4.28
N ILE A 62 -3.32 -0.35 -3.51
CA ILE A 62 -2.86 0.56 -2.46
C ILE A 62 -2.43 1.90 -3.07
N GLY A 63 -1.74 1.87 -4.23
CA GLY A 63 -1.32 3.07 -4.95
C GLY A 63 -2.53 3.94 -5.31
N ALA A 64 -3.55 3.35 -5.94
CA ALA A 64 -4.78 4.06 -6.29
C ALA A 64 -5.47 4.69 -5.06
N ALA A 65 -5.53 3.96 -3.95
CA ALA A 65 -6.09 4.47 -2.69
C ALA A 65 -5.30 5.66 -2.12
N VAL A 66 -3.96 5.57 -2.12
CA VAL A 66 -3.07 6.65 -1.64
C VAL A 66 -3.18 7.89 -2.54
N ASP A 67 -3.26 7.70 -3.86
CA ASP A 67 -3.36 8.79 -4.83
C ASP A 67 -4.70 9.51 -4.72
N ALA A 68 -5.79 8.76 -4.56
CA ALA A 68 -7.11 9.31 -4.33
C ALA A 68 -7.16 10.11 -3.02
N LEU A 69 -6.59 9.59 -1.94
CA LEU A 69 -6.48 10.32 -0.67
C LEU A 69 -5.66 11.61 -0.83
N GLY A 70 -4.52 11.55 -1.55
CA GLY A 70 -3.70 12.71 -1.84
C GLY A 70 -4.43 13.77 -2.67
N ALA A 71 -5.23 13.37 -3.65
CA ALA A 71 -6.06 14.27 -4.43
C ALA A 71 -7.09 15.00 -3.57
N LEU A 72 -7.82 14.27 -2.72
CA LEU A 72 -8.82 14.84 -1.81
C LEU A 72 -8.21 15.83 -0.81
N LEU A 73 -7.08 15.47 -0.19
CA LEU A 73 -6.36 16.35 0.74
C LEU A 73 -5.89 17.64 0.07
N ALA A 74 -5.61 17.59 -1.25
CA ALA A 74 -5.27 18.75 -2.04
C ALA A 74 -6.49 19.50 -2.61
N GLY A 75 -7.72 19.16 -2.18
CA GLY A 75 -8.96 19.81 -2.61
C GLY A 75 -9.41 19.45 -4.03
N ARG A 76 -8.87 18.38 -4.63
CA ARG A 76 -9.25 17.91 -5.96
C ARG A 76 -10.31 16.80 -5.85
N SER A 77 -11.20 16.75 -6.84
CA SER A 77 -12.13 15.62 -6.99
C SER A 77 -11.41 14.41 -7.58
N THR A 78 -11.81 13.22 -7.14
CA THR A 78 -11.33 11.93 -7.64
C THR A 78 -12.45 10.88 -7.53
N ASN A 79 -12.36 9.81 -8.30
CA ASN A 79 -13.30 8.70 -8.21
C ASN A 79 -12.89 7.77 -7.06
N ILE A 80 -13.39 8.06 -5.85
CA ILE A 80 -13.10 7.30 -4.63
C ILE A 80 -13.56 5.84 -4.76
N ASP A 81 -14.73 5.61 -5.36
CA ASP A 81 -15.29 4.27 -5.50
C ASP A 81 -14.39 3.37 -6.36
N ALA A 82 -13.79 3.92 -7.41
CA ALA A 82 -12.82 3.19 -8.22
C ALA A 82 -11.50 2.92 -7.45
N ALA A 83 -11.06 3.87 -6.62
CA ALA A 83 -9.83 3.73 -5.83
C ALA A 83 -9.95 2.70 -4.69
N PHE A 84 -11.16 2.47 -4.19
CA PHE A 84 -11.49 1.50 -3.14
C PHE A 84 -12.49 0.45 -3.63
N ALA A 85 -12.38 0.01 -4.88
CA ALA A 85 -13.36 -0.87 -5.53
C ALA A 85 -13.61 -2.19 -4.79
N ASP A 86 -12.66 -2.66 -3.98
CA ASP A 86 -12.80 -3.84 -3.13
C ASP A 86 -13.66 -3.63 -1.87
N LEU A 87 -13.84 -2.37 -1.48
CA LEU A 87 -14.66 -1.97 -0.33
C LEU A 87 -16.05 -1.48 -0.76
N VAL A 88 -16.21 -1.08 -2.03
CA VAL A 88 -17.50 -0.71 -2.59
C VAL A 88 -18.38 -1.94 -2.74
N ALA A 89 -19.67 -1.81 -2.38
CA ALA A 89 -20.68 -2.88 -2.44
C ALA A 89 -20.39 -4.12 -1.55
N ARG A 90 -19.50 -3.98 -0.55
CA ARG A 90 -19.26 -5.02 0.45
C ARG A 90 -19.40 -4.44 1.86
N GLU A 91 -20.41 -4.88 2.59
CA GLU A 91 -20.55 -4.52 3.99
C GLU A 91 -19.52 -5.28 4.84
N PRO A 92 -18.78 -4.59 5.75
CA PRO A 92 -17.86 -5.26 6.66
C PRO A 92 -18.62 -6.19 7.60
N GLU A 93 -18.29 -7.48 7.54
CA GLU A 93 -18.86 -8.48 8.43
C GLU A 93 -18.13 -8.49 9.78
N LEU A 94 -18.90 -8.54 10.86
CA LEU A 94 -18.32 -8.74 12.19
C LEU A 94 -17.70 -10.15 12.29
N PRO A 95 -16.51 -10.29 12.91
CA PRO A 95 -16.00 -11.59 13.33
C PRO A 95 -17.00 -12.34 14.21
N ASP A 96 -16.98 -13.68 14.19
CA ASP A 96 -17.97 -14.52 14.87
C ASP A 96 -18.14 -14.17 16.35
N PHE A 97 -17.06 -13.89 17.07
CA PHE A 97 -17.10 -13.52 18.49
C PHE A 97 -17.65 -12.11 18.80
N LEU A 98 -17.90 -11.29 17.77
CA LEU A 98 -18.54 -9.97 17.88
C LEU A 98 -19.98 -9.97 17.35
N ARG A 99 -20.42 -11.05 16.70
CA ARG A 99 -21.82 -11.21 16.33
C ARG A 99 -22.61 -11.49 17.61
N LYS A 100 -23.58 -10.64 17.95
CA LYS A 100 -24.48 -10.95 19.07
C LYS A 100 -25.24 -12.22 18.69
N ASP A 101 -25.01 -13.31 19.43
CA ASP A 101 -25.93 -14.44 19.42
C ASP A 101 -27.34 -13.88 19.67
N GLY A 102 -28.26 -14.14 18.74
CA GLY A 102 -29.60 -13.59 18.78
C GLY A 102 -30.25 -13.83 20.15
N ASN A 103 -30.29 -12.75 20.94
CA ASN A 103 -31.15 -12.48 22.09
C ASN A 103 -31.76 -13.73 22.76
N ARG A 104 -31.06 -14.28 23.76
CA ARG A 104 -31.69 -15.05 24.85
C ARG A 104 -32.07 -14.11 25.99
#